data_AF-A0A6I1KG16-F1
#
_entry.id   AF-A0A6I1KG16-F1
#
_cell.length_a   1.000
_cell.length_b   1.000
_cell.length_c   1.000
_cell.angle_alpha   90.00
_cell.angle_beta   90.00
_cell.angle_gamma   90.00
#
_symmetry.space_group_name_H-M   'P 1'
#
loop_
_entity.id
_entity.type
_entity.pdbx_description
1 polymer ?
#
loop_
_entity_poly.entity_id
_entity_poly.type
_entity_poly.pdbx_seq_one_letter_code
_entity_poly.pdbx_strand_id
1 'polypeptide(L)'
;MVGKGYPENMTAHHILARRCWIFDLDGTLTLPVHDFAAIRSALGMTESDADILQFLASLPDAEAAARHARLIEIEYELAVKTAAAPGARRLLDQLLRRDARVGILTRNTREIALHTPDRS
;
A
#
# COMPACT_ATOMS: atom_id res chain seq x y z
N MET A 1 -25.03 -7.99 27.43
CA MET A 1 -23.84 -8.04 26.55
C MET A 1 -23.25 -6.63 26.55
N VAL A 2 -22.22 -6.39 27.35
CA VAL A 2 -21.64 -5.06 27.55
C VAL A 2 -20.71 -4.77 26.38
N GLY A 3 -21.08 -3.82 25.52
CA GLY A 3 -20.20 -3.30 24.48
C GLY A 3 -18.97 -2.67 25.14
N LYS A 4 -17.77 -3.01 24.67
CA LYS A 4 -16.54 -2.31 25.06
C LYS A 4 -16.62 -0.87 24.54
N GLY A 5 -17.16 0.03 25.35
CA GLY A 5 -17.12 1.47 25.10
C GLY A 5 -15.68 1.96 25.24
N TYR A 6 -15.08 2.43 24.15
CA TYR A 6 -13.88 3.24 24.25
C TYR A 6 -14.28 4.62 24.81
N PRO A 7 -13.65 5.12 25.87
CA PRO A 7 -14.04 6.39 26.48
C PRO A 7 -13.78 7.57 25.54
N GLU A 8 -14.82 8.39 25.36
CA GLU A 8 -14.95 9.46 24.35
C GLU A 8 -13.91 10.60 24.47
N ASN A 9 -13.08 10.63 25.52
CA ASN A 9 -12.12 11.72 25.77
C ASN A 9 -10.64 11.28 25.88
N MET A 10 -10.29 10.02 25.55
CA MET A 10 -8.92 9.49 25.75
C MET A 10 -8.14 9.19 24.45
N THR A 11 -8.66 9.56 23.28
CA THR A 11 -8.18 9.02 21.99
C THR A 11 -7.36 10.03 21.17
N ALA A 12 -7.79 11.28 21.03
CA ALA A 12 -7.12 12.25 20.14
C ALA A 12 -5.75 12.72 20.67
N HIS A 13 -5.64 13.07 21.95
CA HIS A 13 -4.39 13.56 22.54
C HIS A 13 -3.29 12.49 22.58
N HIS A 14 -3.67 11.22 22.73
CA HIS A 14 -2.73 10.11 22.81
C HIS A 14 -2.09 9.76 21.47
N ILE A 15 -2.83 9.87 20.37
CA ILE A 15 -2.32 9.60 19.02
C ILE A 15 -1.34 10.70 18.61
N LEU A 16 -1.68 11.98 18.87
CA LEU A 16 -0.82 13.12 18.51
C LEU A 16 0.49 13.17 19.31
N ALA A 17 0.56 12.55 20.49
CA ALA A 17 1.77 12.43 21.29
C ALA A 17 2.72 11.31 20.82
N ARG A 18 2.33 10.51 19.82
CA ARG A 18 3.17 9.40 19.33
C ARG A 18 4.33 9.93 18.49
N ARG A 19 5.51 9.39 18.78
CA ARG A 19 6.75 9.68 18.07
C ARG A 19 7.00 8.75 16.88
N CYS A 20 6.26 7.65 16.75
CA CYS A 20 6.45 6.67 15.69
C CYS A 20 5.12 6.43 14.98
N TRP A 21 5.13 6.50 13.65
CA TRP A 21 3.98 6.34 12.79
C TRP A 21 4.31 5.35 11.68
N ILE A 22 3.45 4.35 11.49
CA ILE A 22 3.55 3.41 10.38
C ILE A 22 2.30 3.59 9.53
N PHE A 23 2.48 3.79 8.24
CA PHE A 23 1.39 3.93 7.29
C PHE A 23 1.42 2.78 6.28
N ASP A 24 0.24 2.37 5.84
CA ASP A 24 0.10 1.66 4.58
C ASP A 24 0.21 2.66 3.41
N LEU A 25 0.38 2.17 2.18
CA LEU A 25 0.52 2.99 0.99
C LEU A 25 -0.81 3.18 0.24
N ASP A 26 -1.36 2.10 -0.32
CA ASP A 26 -2.50 2.18 -1.24
C ASP A 26 -3.83 2.34 -0.51
N GLY A 27 -4.58 3.37 -0.88
CA GLY A 27 -5.80 3.73 -0.15
C GLY A 27 -5.54 4.42 1.19
N THR A 28 -4.27 4.64 1.57
CA THR A 28 -3.88 5.38 2.78
C THR A 28 -3.07 6.64 2.45
N LEU A 29 -1.81 6.49 2.00
CA LEU A 29 -0.99 7.63 1.58
C LEU A 29 -1.19 7.99 0.11
N THR A 30 -1.72 7.06 -0.68
CA THR A 30 -2.04 7.25 -2.09
C THR A 30 -3.49 6.87 -2.37
N LEU A 31 -4.05 7.40 -3.46
CA LEU A 31 -5.33 6.92 -3.96
C LEU A 31 -5.18 5.46 -4.45
N PRO A 32 -6.18 4.60 -4.26
CA PRO A 32 -6.10 3.22 -4.74
C PRO A 32 -6.12 3.21 -6.27
N VAL A 33 -5.11 2.59 -6.89
CA VAL A 33 -4.98 2.48 -8.36
C VAL A 33 -5.10 1.04 -8.86
N HIS A 34 -5.19 0.08 -7.93
CA HIS A 34 -5.16 -1.34 -8.26
C HIS A 34 -6.49 -1.79 -8.88
N ASP A 35 -6.53 -1.86 -10.21
CA ASP A 35 -7.48 -2.73 -10.91
C ASP A 35 -7.00 -4.19 -10.78
N PHE A 36 -7.32 -4.79 -9.63
CA PHE A 36 -6.94 -6.17 -9.32
C PHE A 36 -7.45 -7.16 -10.38
N ALA A 37 -8.62 -6.90 -10.97
CA ALA A 37 -9.16 -7.76 -12.02
C ALA A 37 -8.30 -7.68 -13.29
N ALA A 38 -7.89 -6.47 -13.71
CA ALA A 38 -6.99 -6.29 -14.83
C ALA A 38 -5.61 -6.93 -14.59
N ILE A 39 -5.05 -6.81 -13.37
CA ILE A 39 -3.78 -7.45 -13.02
C ILE A 39 -3.89 -8.97 -13.11
N ARG A 40 -4.94 -9.57 -12.52
CA ARG A 40 -5.19 -11.03 -12.59
C ARG A 40 -5.30 -11.50 -14.03
N SER A 41 -6.08 -10.79 -14.85
CA SER A 41 -6.22 -11.11 -16.27
C SER A 41 -4.89 -11.04 -17.02
N ALA A 42 -4.08 -10.00 -16.78
CA ALA A 42 -2.78 -9.84 -17.43
C ALA A 42 -1.73 -10.89 -17.00
N LEU A 43 -1.90 -11.51 -15.83
CA LEU A 43 -1.07 -12.63 -15.36
C LEU A 43 -1.60 -14.00 -15.82
N GLY A 44 -2.72 -14.03 -16.55
CA GLY A 44 -3.38 -15.26 -16.99
C GLY A 44 -4.05 -16.03 -15.85
N MET A 45 -4.43 -15.33 -14.77
CA MET A 45 -5.14 -15.92 -13.65
C MET A 45 -6.63 -16.08 -13.96
N THR A 46 -7.20 -17.13 -13.38
CA THR A 46 -8.63 -17.41 -13.31
C THR A 46 -9.23 -16.85 -12.03
N GLU A 47 -10.56 -16.76 -11.95
CA GLU A 47 -11.28 -16.32 -10.74
C GLU A 47 -11.09 -17.29 -9.56
N SER A 48 -10.83 -18.57 -9.85
CA SER A 48 -10.61 -19.61 -8.85
C SER A 48 -9.20 -19.63 -8.26
N ASP A 49 -8.25 -18.91 -8.87
CA ASP A 49 -6.88 -18.88 -8.37
C ASP A 49 -6.80 -18.12 -7.04
N ALA A 50 -5.77 -18.47 -6.26
CA ALA A 50 -5.42 -17.78 -5.02
C ALA A 50 -5.09 -16.30 -5.26
N ASP A 51 -4.75 -15.56 -4.19
CA ASP A 51 -4.24 -14.19 -4.37
C ASP A 51 -2.96 -14.20 -5.23
N ILE A 52 -2.63 -13.06 -5.84
CA ILE A 52 -1.53 -12.92 -6.80
C ILE A 52 -0.21 -13.49 -6.26
N LEU A 53 0.13 -13.24 -4.99
CA LEU A 53 1.41 -13.69 -4.42
C LEU A 53 1.40 -15.19 -4.20
N GLN A 54 0.30 -15.73 -3.67
CA GLN A 54 0.16 -17.17 -3.48
C GLN A 54 0.10 -17.93 -4.82
N PHE A 55 -0.57 -17.37 -5.82
CA PHE A 55 -0.59 -17.91 -7.18
C PHE A 55 0.82 -17.97 -7.77
N LEU A 56 1.57 -16.88 -7.71
CA LEU A 56 2.97 -16.85 -8.21
C LEU A 56 3.86 -17.86 -7.49
N ALA A 57 3.72 -18.00 -6.17
CA ALA A 57 4.47 -18.96 -5.37
C ALA A 57 4.10 -20.43 -5.66
N SER A 58 2.96 -20.69 -6.31
CA SER A 58 2.51 -22.03 -6.65
C SER A 58 3.04 -22.54 -8.01
N LEU A 59 3.63 -21.66 -8.81
CA LEU A 59 4.08 -21.98 -10.17
C LEU A 59 5.49 -22.58 -10.20
N PRO A 60 5.83 -23.36 -11.25
CA PRO A 60 7.22 -23.74 -11.51
C PRO A 60 8.13 -22.52 -11.71
N ASP A 61 9.39 -22.60 -11.29
CA ASP A 61 10.32 -21.45 -11.22
C ASP A 61 10.40 -20.61 -12.51
N ALA A 62 10.49 -21.25 -13.67
CA ALA A 62 10.56 -20.55 -14.96
C ALA A 62 9.27 -19.76 -15.27
N GLU A 63 8.12 -20.34 -14.93
CA GLU A 63 6.81 -19.74 -15.10
C GLU A 63 6.52 -18.63 -14.09
N ALA A 64 6.96 -18.83 -12.84
CA ALA A 64 6.89 -17.84 -11.79
C ALA A 64 7.74 -16.61 -12.17
N ALA A 65 8.97 -16.81 -12.63
CA ALA A 65 9.87 -15.73 -13.03
C ALA A 65 9.28 -14.83 -14.13
N ALA A 66 8.69 -15.44 -15.18
CA ALA A 66 8.06 -14.69 -16.26
C ALA A 66 6.85 -13.86 -15.77
N ARG A 67 6.02 -14.44 -14.89
CA ARG A 67 4.84 -13.73 -14.35
C ARG A 67 5.22 -12.69 -13.29
N HIS A 68 6.29 -12.91 -12.54
CA HIS A 68 6.87 -11.89 -11.67
C HIS A 68 7.37 -10.69 -12.48
N ALA A 69 8.10 -10.92 -13.58
CA ALA A 69 8.55 -9.85 -14.45
C ALA A 69 7.34 -9.06 -15.03
N ARG A 70 6.29 -9.77 -15.47
CA ARG A 70 5.09 -9.11 -15.98
C ARG A 70 4.35 -8.33 -14.89
N LEU A 71 4.25 -8.86 -13.68
CA LEU A 71 3.67 -8.16 -12.54
C LEU A 71 4.43 -6.86 -12.25
N ILE A 72 5.76 -6.90 -12.25
CA ILE A 72 6.62 -5.72 -12.03
C ILE A 72 6.33 -4.64 -13.08
N GLU A 73 6.23 -4.99 -14.37
CA GLU A 73 5.91 -4.03 -15.44
C GLU A 73 4.56 -3.34 -15.21
N ILE A 74 3.52 -4.12 -14.88
CA ILE A 74 2.18 -3.59 -14.61
C ILE A 74 2.22 -2.67 -13.38
N GLU A 75 2.89 -3.09 -12.31
CA GLU A 75 3.03 -2.31 -11.10
C GLU A 75 3.76 -0.99 -11.36
N TYR A 76 4.78 -0.97 -12.21
CA TYR A 76 5.44 0.26 -12.66
C TYR A 76 4.49 1.20 -13.40
N GLU A 77 3.71 0.69 -14.34
CA GLU A 77 2.73 1.50 -15.09
C GLU A 77 1.64 2.09 -14.17
N LEU A 78 1.24 1.36 -13.13
CA LEU A 78 0.28 1.80 -12.13
C LEU A 78 0.90 2.82 -11.17
N ALA A 79 2.13 2.58 -10.71
CA ALA A 79 2.86 3.45 -9.78
C ALA A 79 3.05 4.87 -10.33
N VAL A 80 3.22 5.02 -11.64
CA VAL A 80 3.34 6.35 -12.29
C VAL A 80 2.00 7.10 -12.34
N LYS A 81 0.88 6.39 -12.24
CA LYS A 81 -0.48 6.95 -12.28
C LYS A 81 -1.03 7.29 -10.90
N THR A 82 -0.42 6.77 -9.84
CA THR A 82 -0.81 7.02 -8.46
C THR A 82 -0.69 8.51 -8.12
N ALA A 83 -1.66 9.01 -7.35
CA ALA A 83 -1.64 10.33 -6.78
C ALA A 83 -1.69 10.23 -5.24
N ALA A 84 -1.12 11.22 -4.56
CA ALA A 84 -1.19 11.29 -3.11
C ALA A 84 -2.65 11.36 -2.64
N ALA A 85 -2.96 10.67 -1.54
CA ALA A 85 -4.26 10.80 -0.91
C ALA A 85 -4.42 12.23 -0.37
N PRO A 86 -5.64 12.82 -0.44
CA PRO A 86 -5.88 14.18 0.06
C PRO A 86 -5.38 14.38 1.50
N GLY A 87 -4.48 15.34 1.68
CA GLY A 87 -3.92 15.67 2.99
C GLY A 87 -2.78 14.76 3.47
N ALA A 88 -2.43 13.68 2.76
CA ALA A 88 -1.33 12.78 3.11
C ALA A 88 0.00 13.54 3.18
N ARG A 89 0.31 14.33 2.15
CA ARG A 89 1.52 15.18 2.12
C ARG A 89 1.58 16.13 3.32
N ARG A 90 0.49 16.86 3.57
CA ARG A 90 0.40 17.81 4.69
C ARG A 90 0.59 17.11 6.05
N LEU A 91 0.04 15.91 6.21
CA LEU A 91 0.19 15.13 7.44
C LEU A 91 1.65 14.70 7.63
N LEU A 92 2.26 14.10 6.61
CA LEU A 92 3.66 13.66 6.67
C LEU A 92 4.60 14.83 6.98
N ASP A 93 4.42 15.97 6.31
CA ASP A 93 5.20 17.18 6.58
C ASP A 93 5.06 17.66 8.04
N GLN A 94 3.86 17.59 8.61
CA GLN A 94 3.62 17.95 10.02
C GLN A 94 4.27 16.96 11.00
N LEU A 95 4.26 15.67 10.68
CA LEU A 95 4.90 14.64 11.51
C LEU A 95 6.43 14.78 11.49
N LEU A 96 7.02 14.97 10.31
CA LEU A 96 8.47 15.18 10.16
C LEU A 96 8.94 16.46 10.86
N ARG A 97 8.19 17.56 10.79
CA ARG A 97 8.47 18.80 11.53
C ARG A 97 8.45 18.65 13.06
N ARG A 98 7.82 17.59 13.58
CA ARG A 98 7.75 17.27 15.02
C ARG A 98 8.77 16.21 15.44
N ASP A 99 9.76 15.92 14.60
CA ASP A 99 10.76 14.87 14.80
C ASP A 99 10.13 13.47 14.99
N ALA A 100 8.96 13.22 14.40
CA ALA A 100 8.37 11.89 14.40
C ALA A 100 9.11 10.96 13.42
N ARG A 101 9.27 9.71 13.81
CA ARG A 101 9.75 8.62 12.97
C ARG A 101 8.59 8.07 12.15
N VAL A 102 8.75 8.03 10.84
CA VAL A 102 7.74 7.52 9.90
C VAL A 102 8.27 6.27 9.20
N GLY A 103 7.44 5.24 9.12
CA GLY A 103 7.69 4.03 8.35
C GLY A 103 6.51 3.71 7.43
N ILE A 104 6.78 2.91 6.40
CA ILE A 104 5.76 2.37 5.50
C ILE A 104 5.76 0.85 5.65
N LEU A 105 4.58 0.25 5.81
CA LEU A 105 4.37 -1.18 5.78
C LEU A 105 3.27 -1.47 4.76
N THR A 106 3.66 -2.02 3.61
CA THR A 106 2.78 -2.26 2.48
C THR A 106 3.04 -3.64 1.88
N ARG A 107 2.10 -4.14 1.09
CA ARG A 107 2.29 -5.35 0.28
C ARG A 107 3.10 -5.09 -1.00
N ASN A 108 3.31 -3.83 -1.36
CA ASN A 108 4.10 -3.48 -2.54
C ASN A 108 5.57 -3.83 -2.33
N THR A 109 6.25 -4.19 -3.41
CA THR A 109 7.71 -4.33 -3.37
C THR A 109 8.35 -2.98 -3.03
N ARG A 110 9.57 -3.03 -2.46
CA ARG A 110 10.30 -1.80 -2.09
C ARG A 110 10.53 -0.88 -3.28
N GLU A 111 10.76 -1.46 -4.45
CA GLU A 111 11.01 -0.72 -5.69
C GLU A 111 9.79 0.13 -6.09
N ILE A 112 8.60 -0.46 -6.09
CA ILE A 112 7.33 0.21 -6.39
C ILE A 112 7.01 1.29 -5.36
N ALA A 113 7.18 0.96 -4.08
CA ALA A 113 6.92 1.91 -2.99
C ALA A 113 7.81 3.17 -3.08
N LEU A 114 9.01 3.06 -3.65
CA LEU A 114 9.92 4.19 -3.87
C LEU A 114 9.63 4.98 -5.15
N HIS A 115 8.93 4.39 -6.12
CA HIS A 115 8.64 5.00 -7.42
C HIS A 115 7.31 5.74 -7.47
N THR A 116 6.49 5.68 -6.41
CA THR A 116 5.25 6.46 -6.29
C THR A 116 5.58 7.96 -6.33
N PRO A 117 5.19 8.69 -7.38
CA PRO A 117 5.51 10.11 -7.53
C PRO A 117 4.60 10.97 -6.65
N ASP A 118 5.17 12.06 -6.12
CA ASP A 118 4.39 13.16 -5.55
C ASP A 118 3.88 14.04 -6.70
N ARG A 119 2.60 13.89 -7.08
CA ARG A 119 1.93 14.82 -7.97
C ARG A 119 1.16 15.83 -7.12
N SER A 120 1.84 16.91 -6.76
CA SER A 120 1.30 18.11 -6.12
C SER A 120 0.59 19.01 -7.12
#